data_AF-A0A0E3AZY1-F1
#
_entry.id   AF-A0A0E3AZY1-F1
#
_cell.length_a   1.000
_cell.length_b   1.000
_cell.length_c   1.000
_cell.angle_alpha   90.00
_cell.angle_beta   90.00
_cell.angle_gamma   90.00
#
_symmetry.space_group_name_H-M   'P 1'
#
loop_
_entity.id
_entity.type
_entity.pdbx_description
1 polymer ?
#
loop_
_entity_poly.entity_id
_entity_poly.type
_entity_poly.pdbx_seq_one_letter_code
_entity_poly.pdbx_strand_id
1 'polypeptide(L)'
;MNQPKLPNLLILDDEEEIAGILGDIAKQCGFEVTVTHEAGVFFEKLTEDTQYIILDLMIPGVDGVDVLRMLSGKKLSVSVILISGADRRVLQSAEALAIQYGLKISGVLEKPIRIQEYQNVLMGLISNQKNESSQSFVVGKRTVKEQTSVNTPEEIEQAIRGDQFLLYYQPKIDFKTGNVSGFESLVRWFHPERGLIFPDSFIPILESYPSLMDAMTEKLILQALSQCSVWNKQFPGIAVAVNVSPVSMNKLILPETISKMIESFGLNNSQLIVEVTETQLLENITSTLDILTRIRIRGIGLSVDDFGIGYSSLKQIHRYPFTELKIDRSFVSVAPYDKEALFICQAAIDLGHKLGMTVVAEGIETAIVGELMKKHGCDKGQGYFYSKPMPADATLPFLSSFKF
;
A
#
# COMPACT_ATOMS: atom_id res chain seq x y z
N MET A 1 41.08 11.71 -18.79
CA MET A 1 39.66 12.08 -18.95
C MET A 1 38.85 10.81 -18.75
N ASN A 2 38.28 10.58 -17.58
CA ASN A 2 37.34 9.46 -17.38
C ASN A 2 35.97 9.94 -17.84
N GLN A 3 35.46 9.36 -18.93
CA GLN A 3 34.04 9.51 -19.26
C GLN A 3 33.20 8.86 -18.15
N PRO A 4 32.04 9.43 -17.77
CA PRO A 4 31.14 8.76 -16.83
C PRO A 4 30.64 7.44 -17.46
N LYS A 5 30.81 6.32 -16.75
CA LYS A 5 30.27 5.01 -17.18
C LYS A 5 28.75 5.10 -17.19
N LEU A 6 28.13 4.83 -18.34
CA LEU A 6 26.67 4.84 -18.48
C LEU A 6 26.08 3.62 -17.76
N PRO A 7 24.83 3.70 -17.27
CA PRO A 7 24.15 2.56 -16.68
C PRO A 7 23.90 1.45 -17.70
N ASN A 8 24.23 0.22 -17.31
CA ASN A 8 24.03 -0.95 -18.16
C ASN A 8 22.56 -1.43 -18.11
N LEU A 9 21.94 -1.50 -19.28
CA LEU A 9 20.59 -2.00 -19.50
C LEU A 9 20.64 -3.19 -20.47
N LEU A 10 20.15 -4.34 -20.02
CA LEU A 10 20.06 -5.57 -20.81
C LEU A 10 18.61 -5.80 -21.23
N ILE A 11 18.36 -5.97 -22.53
CA ILE A 11 17.02 -6.21 -23.08
C ILE A 11 16.92 -7.66 -23.54
N LEU A 12 15.85 -8.36 -23.13
CA LEU A 12 15.44 -9.65 -23.65
C LEU A 12 14.05 -9.53 -24.28
N ASP A 13 14.00 -9.53 -25.60
CA ASP A 13 12.77 -9.47 -26.40
C ASP A 13 13.06 -10.18 -27.74
N ASP A 14 12.26 -11.20 -28.07
CA ASP A 14 12.42 -12.02 -29.27
C ASP A 14 12.02 -11.28 -30.55
N GLU A 15 11.24 -10.20 -30.43
CA GLU A 15 10.88 -9.34 -31.55
C GLU A 15 12.05 -8.39 -31.88
N GLU A 16 12.96 -8.83 -32.76
CA GLU A 16 14.20 -8.10 -33.10
C GLU A 16 13.98 -6.61 -33.44
N GLU A 17 12.91 -6.31 -34.20
CA GLU A 17 12.58 -4.93 -34.59
C GLU A 17 12.18 -4.07 -33.37
N ILE A 18 11.33 -4.60 -32.48
CA ILE A 18 10.89 -3.88 -31.27
C ILE A 18 12.07 -3.72 -30.32
N ALA A 19 12.82 -4.79 -30.06
CA ALA A 19 13.99 -4.80 -29.20
C ALA A 19 15.04 -3.78 -29.67
N GLY A 20 15.25 -3.66 -30.99
CA GLY A 20 16.13 -2.67 -31.60
C GLY A 20 15.67 -1.23 -31.35
N ILE A 21 14.38 -0.95 -31.56
CA ILE A 21 13.78 0.39 -31.32
C ILE A 21 13.90 0.78 -29.84
N LEU A 22 13.56 -0.13 -28.93
CA LEU A 22 13.70 0.10 -27.48
C LEU A 22 15.15 0.37 -27.11
N GLY A 23 16.08 -0.41 -27.67
CA GLY A 23 17.50 -0.22 -27.43
C GLY A 23 18.03 1.13 -27.90
N ASP A 24 17.58 1.63 -29.05
CA ASP A 24 17.99 2.93 -29.57
C ASP A 24 17.43 4.09 -28.74
N ILE A 25 16.18 3.99 -28.28
CA ILE A 25 15.58 4.97 -27.37
C ILE A 25 16.33 4.99 -26.03
N ALA A 26 16.65 3.83 -25.46
CA ALA A 26 17.40 3.75 -24.21
C ALA A 26 18.82 4.32 -24.33
N LYS A 27 19.52 4.09 -25.44
CA LYS A 27 20.81 4.74 -25.71
C LYS A 27 20.68 6.27 -25.75
N GLN A 28 19.64 6.80 -26.39
CA GLN A 28 19.38 8.25 -26.41
C GLN A 28 19.08 8.81 -25.02
N CYS A 29 18.43 8.03 -24.15
CA CYS A 29 18.20 8.40 -22.76
C CYS A 29 19.47 8.32 -21.89
N GLY A 30 20.57 7.73 -22.36
CA GLY A 30 21.85 7.69 -21.65
C GLY A 30 22.17 6.34 -20.99
N PHE A 31 21.70 5.23 -21.55
CA PHE A 31 22.07 3.88 -21.11
C PHE A 31 23.11 3.25 -22.04
N GLU A 32 23.98 2.40 -21.48
CA GLU A 32 24.75 1.42 -22.24
C GLU A 32 23.88 0.18 -22.42
N VAL A 33 23.45 -0.08 -23.66
CA VAL A 33 22.41 -1.07 -23.94
C VAL A 33 22.97 -2.30 -24.64
N THR A 34 22.64 -3.47 -24.10
CA THR A 34 22.83 -4.76 -24.77
C THR A 34 21.47 -5.38 -25.07
N VAL A 35 21.24 -5.75 -26.32
CA VAL A 35 20.00 -6.41 -26.76
C VAL A 35 20.27 -7.90 -26.98
N THR A 36 19.32 -8.74 -26.56
CA THR A 36 19.29 -10.19 -26.73
C THR A 36 17.88 -10.65 -27.10
N HIS A 37 17.79 -11.74 -27.85
CA HIS A 37 16.52 -12.26 -28.38
C HIS A 37 16.18 -13.66 -27.85
N GLU A 38 17.10 -14.24 -27.07
CA GLU A 38 16.96 -15.60 -26.55
C GLU A 38 17.49 -15.66 -25.11
N ALA A 39 16.80 -16.42 -24.25
CA ALA A 39 17.12 -16.50 -22.83
C ALA A 39 18.54 -17.05 -22.55
N GLY A 40 19.03 -17.98 -23.36
CA GLY A 40 20.39 -18.53 -23.21
C GLY A 40 21.46 -17.46 -23.34
N VAL A 41 21.41 -16.70 -24.45
CA VAL A 41 22.32 -15.58 -24.72
C VAL A 41 22.15 -14.47 -23.69
N PHE A 42 20.92 -14.20 -23.26
CA PHE A 42 20.64 -13.25 -22.17
C PHE A 42 21.41 -13.60 -20.89
N PHE A 43 21.35 -14.86 -20.43
CA PHE A 43 22.05 -15.28 -19.22
C PHE A 43 23.57 -15.35 -19.39
N GLU A 44 24.10 -15.53 -20.60
CA GLU A 44 25.53 -15.41 -20.89
C GLU A 44 26.02 -13.96 -20.79
N LYS A 45 25.19 -13.00 -21.22
CA LYS A 45 25.50 -11.57 -21.18
C LYS A 45 25.12 -10.89 -19.87
N LEU A 46 24.36 -11.56 -19.00
CA LEU A 46 24.00 -11.07 -17.68
C LEU A 46 25.22 -11.10 -16.76
N THR A 47 25.67 -9.92 -16.35
CA THR A 47 26.86 -9.71 -15.49
C THR A 47 26.50 -8.97 -14.21
N GLU A 48 27.40 -8.97 -13.22
CA GLU A 48 27.25 -8.18 -11.97
C GLU A 48 27.15 -6.67 -12.23
N ASP A 49 27.67 -6.21 -13.36
CA ASP A 49 27.61 -4.81 -13.82
C ASP A 49 26.23 -4.44 -14.42
N THR A 50 25.32 -5.41 -14.59
CA THR A 50 23.98 -5.16 -15.13
C THR A 50 23.11 -4.52 -14.05
N GLN A 51 22.58 -3.32 -14.33
CA GLN A 51 21.76 -2.58 -13.36
C GLN A 51 20.27 -2.67 -13.69
N TYR A 52 19.95 -2.74 -14.98
CA TYR A 52 18.58 -2.75 -15.46
C TYR A 52 18.34 -3.87 -16.45
N ILE A 53 17.15 -4.46 -16.37
CA ILE A 53 16.68 -5.47 -17.31
C ILE A 53 15.35 -5.01 -17.89
N ILE A 54 15.21 -5.11 -19.20
CA ILE A 54 13.91 -5.10 -19.86
C ILE A 54 13.62 -6.53 -20.28
N LEU A 55 12.48 -7.06 -19.83
CA LEU A 55 12.12 -8.45 -20.05
C LEU A 55 10.75 -8.53 -20.72
N ASP A 56 10.71 -9.05 -21.93
CA ASP A 56 9.46 -9.56 -22.49
C ASP A 56 9.07 -10.87 -21.79
N LEU A 57 7.80 -10.97 -21.40
CA LEU A 57 7.24 -12.18 -20.81
C LEU A 57 6.91 -13.26 -21.85
N MET A 58 6.72 -12.88 -23.11
CA MET A 58 6.30 -13.77 -24.19
C MET A 58 7.47 -14.17 -25.07
N ILE A 59 8.35 -15.06 -24.59
CA ILE A 59 9.52 -15.51 -25.35
C ILE A 59 9.27 -16.92 -25.91
N PRO A 60 9.49 -17.19 -27.21
CA PRO A 60 9.36 -18.51 -27.79
C PRO A 60 10.27 -19.54 -27.10
N GLY A 61 9.68 -20.61 -26.57
CA GLY A 61 10.42 -21.75 -25.99
C GLY A 61 10.84 -21.58 -24.52
N VAL A 62 10.66 -20.40 -23.91
CA VAL A 62 10.94 -20.15 -22.48
C VAL A 62 9.85 -19.25 -21.90
N ASP A 63 9.22 -19.65 -20.80
CA ASP A 63 8.27 -18.79 -20.09
C ASP A 63 9.03 -17.60 -19.46
N GLY A 64 8.63 -16.35 -19.74
CA GLY A 64 9.25 -15.18 -19.11
C GLY A 64 9.16 -15.19 -17.58
N VAL A 65 8.18 -15.90 -17.01
CA VAL A 65 8.10 -16.17 -15.56
C VAL A 65 9.24 -17.08 -15.08
N ASP A 66 9.69 -18.04 -15.91
CA ASP A 66 10.86 -18.86 -15.59
C ASP A 66 12.14 -18.00 -15.56
N VAL A 67 12.26 -17.01 -16.47
CA VAL A 67 13.38 -16.05 -16.46
C VAL A 67 13.39 -15.25 -15.15
N LEU A 68 12.24 -14.76 -14.69
CA LEU A 68 12.11 -14.07 -13.40
C LEU A 68 12.57 -14.94 -12.22
N ARG A 69 12.12 -16.20 -12.17
CA ARG A 69 12.55 -17.15 -11.14
C ARG A 69 14.06 -17.39 -11.18
N MET A 70 14.64 -17.52 -12.38
CA MET A 70 16.08 -17.72 -12.55
C MET A 70 16.92 -16.49 -12.14
N LEU A 71 16.40 -15.28 -12.38
CA LEU A 71 17.05 -14.04 -11.94
C LEU A 71 17.17 -13.94 -10.42
N SER A 72 16.10 -14.30 -9.69
CA SER A 72 16.10 -14.33 -8.22
C SER A 72 17.20 -15.24 -7.64
N GLY A 73 17.47 -16.37 -8.30
CA GLY A 73 18.53 -17.29 -7.90
C GLY A 73 19.96 -16.73 -8.03
N LYS A 74 20.17 -15.62 -8.76
CA LYS A 74 21.50 -15.09 -9.07
C LYS A 74 22.03 -14.02 -8.10
N LYS A 75 21.28 -13.62 -7.06
CA LYS A 75 21.68 -12.58 -6.07
C LYS A 75 22.21 -11.28 -6.70
N LEU A 76 21.62 -10.86 -7.82
CA LEU A 76 21.97 -9.62 -8.50
C LEU A 76 21.05 -8.48 -8.03
N SER A 77 21.61 -7.29 -7.82
CA SER A 77 20.85 -6.07 -7.53
C SER A 77 20.36 -5.42 -8.83
N VAL A 78 19.47 -6.10 -9.54
CA VAL A 78 18.91 -5.66 -10.82
C VAL A 78 17.51 -5.07 -10.65
N SER A 79 17.21 -4.06 -11.45
CA SER A 79 15.89 -3.46 -11.55
C SER A 79 15.25 -3.85 -12.88
N VAL A 80 14.06 -4.46 -12.82
CA VAL A 80 13.39 -5.07 -13.97
C VAL A 80 12.23 -4.21 -14.46
N ILE A 81 12.11 -4.06 -15.77
CA ILE A 81 10.94 -3.53 -16.47
C ILE A 81 10.31 -4.70 -17.23
N LEU A 82 9.03 -4.97 -16.98
CA LEU A 82 8.29 -6.02 -17.65
C LEU A 82 7.61 -5.49 -18.90
N ILE A 83 7.69 -6.24 -19.99
CA ILE A 83 7.00 -5.97 -21.25
C ILE A 83 6.18 -7.20 -21.61
N SER A 84 4.97 -7.03 -22.14
CA SER A 84 4.23 -8.15 -22.74
C SER A 84 3.17 -7.69 -23.72
N GLY A 85 2.91 -8.52 -24.74
CA GLY A 85 1.71 -8.43 -25.59
C GLY A 85 0.51 -9.24 -25.09
N ALA A 86 0.60 -9.89 -23.94
CA ALA A 86 -0.54 -10.54 -23.30
C ALA A 86 -1.47 -9.51 -22.63
N ASP A 87 -2.72 -9.92 -22.36
CA ASP A 87 -3.69 -9.13 -21.59
C ASP A 87 -3.08 -8.62 -20.27
N ARG A 88 -3.43 -7.41 -19.88
CA ARG A 88 -2.96 -6.70 -18.68
C ARG A 88 -2.96 -7.55 -17.40
N ARG A 89 -3.89 -8.51 -17.26
CA ARG A 89 -3.95 -9.44 -16.12
C ARG A 89 -2.74 -10.39 -16.03
N VAL A 90 -2.20 -10.81 -17.17
CA VAL A 90 -0.98 -11.64 -17.23
C VAL A 90 0.23 -10.83 -16.77
N LEU A 91 0.35 -9.57 -17.22
CA LEU A 91 1.39 -8.64 -16.78
C LEU A 91 1.34 -8.39 -15.27
N GLN A 92 0.15 -8.12 -14.72
CA GLN A 92 -0.05 -7.93 -13.27
C GLN A 92 0.32 -9.19 -12.47
N SER A 93 -0.03 -10.36 -12.98
CA SER A 93 0.31 -11.64 -12.33
C SER A 93 1.83 -11.89 -12.32
N ALA A 94 2.50 -11.59 -13.43
CA ALA A 94 3.95 -11.72 -13.54
C ALA A 94 4.72 -10.70 -12.68
N GLU A 95 4.22 -9.46 -12.58
CA GLU A 95 4.73 -8.45 -11.66
C GLU A 95 4.64 -8.93 -10.20
N ALA A 96 3.47 -9.42 -9.78
CA ALA A 96 3.27 -9.95 -8.43
C ALA A 96 4.23 -11.12 -8.12
N LEU A 97 4.43 -12.04 -9.06
CA LEU A 97 5.38 -13.15 -8.94
C LEU A 97 6.83 -12.66 -8.82
N ALA A 98 7.23 -11.67 -9.62
CA ALA A 98 8.58 -11.12 -9.58
C ALA A 98 8.89 -10.46 -8.22
N ILE A 99 7.94 -9.70 -7.67
CA ILE A 99 8.05 -9.09 -6.34
C ILE A 99 8.20 -10.18 -5.27
N GLN A 100 7.43 -11.26 -5.36
CA GLN A 100 7.54 -12.39 -4.42
C GLN A 100 8.91 -13.09 -4.50
N TYR A 101 9.53 -13.12 -5.67
CA TYR A 101 10.90 -13.59 -5.84
C TYR A 101 11.98 -12.59 -5.36
N GLY A 102 11.58 -11.44 -4.81
CA GLY A 102 12.47 -10.43 -4.27
C GLY A 102 13.13 -9.54 -5.34
N LEU A 103 12.58 -9.51 -6.57
CA LEU A 103 13.08 -8.65 -7.63
C LEU A 103 12.51 -7.24 -7.51
N LYS A 104 13.33 -6.23 -7.81
CA LYS A 104 12.89 -4.83 -7.90
C LYS A 104 12.23 -4.59 -9.26
N ILE A 105 10.92 -4.37 -9.29
CA ILE A 105 10.21 -3.95 -10.50
C ILE A 105 10.15 -2.42 -10.55
N SER A 106 10.53 -1.83 -11.68
CA SER A 106 10.51 -0.36 -11.88
C SER A 106 9.59 0.10 -13.01
N GLY A 107 8.89 -0.82 -13.66
CA GLY A 107 7.88 -0.50 -14.66
C GLY A 107 7.28 -1.74 -15.30
N VAL A 108 6.07 -1.57 -15.83
CA VAL A 108 5.35 -2.57 -16.60
C VAL A 108 4.79 -1.86 -17.83
N LEU A 109 5.02 -2.42 -19.03
CA LEU A 109 4.62 -1.84 -20.31
C LEU A 109 3.85 -2.89 -21.14
N GLU A 110 2.70 -2.48 -21.66
CA GLU A 110 1.88 -3.31 -22.54
C GLU A 110 2.27 -3.04 -24.01
N LYS A 111 2.44 -4.10 -24.82
CA LYS A 111 2.60 -3.96 -26.29
C LYS A 111 1.22 -3.68 -26.91
N PRO A 112 1.08 -2.67 -27.80
CA PRO A 112 2.13 -1.85 -28.40
C PRO A 112 2.63 -0.75 -27.46
N ILE A 113 3.96 -0.69 -27.26
CA ILE A 113 4.59 0.22 -26.31
C ILE A 113 4.52 1.66 -26.81
N ARG A 114 3.98 2.56 -25.98
CA ARG A 114 3.99 3.99 -26.27
C ARG A 114 5.35 4.59 -25.92
N ILE A 115 6.00 5.22 -26.91
CA ILE A 115 7.35 5.81 -26.76
C ILE A 115 7.45 6.74 -25.54
N GLN A 116 6.45 7.60 -25.34
CA GLN A 116 6.46 8.55 -24.22
C GLN A 116 6.44 7.86 -22.85
N GLU A 117 5.69 6.77 -22.74
CA GLU A 117 5.57 5.98 -21.50
C GLU A 117 6.90 5.29 -21.19
N TYR A 118 7.51 4.68 -22.20
CA TYR A 118 8.83 4.07 -22.09
C TYR A 118 9.92 5.09 -21.71
N GLN A 119 9.94 6.26 -22.34
CA GLN A 119 10.88 7.34 -22.00
C GLN A 119 10.71 7.84 -20.57
N ASN A 120 9.47 7.95 -20.07
CA ASN A 120 9.21 8.37 -18.69
C ASN A 120 9.78 7.36 -17.68
N VAL A 121 9.62 6.06 -17.94
CA VAL A 121 10.22 5.00 -17.10
C VAL A 121 11.75 5.14 -17.09
N LEU A 122 12.38 5.24 -18.27
CA LEU A 122 13.83 5.37 -18.39
C LEU A 122 14.39 6.63 -17.71
N MET A 123 13.72 7.78 -17.85
CA MET A 123 14.14 9.01 -17.19
C MET A 123 14.03 8.91 -15.67
N GLY A 124 12.99 8.25 -15.15
CA GLY A 124 12.82 7.99 -13.72
C GLY A 124 13.95 7.13 -13.13
N LEU A 125 14.46 6.16 -13.90
CA LEU A 125 15.59 5.32 -13.50
C LEU A 125 16.89 6.14 -13.34
N ILE A 126 17.17 7.05 -14.27
CA ILE A 126 18.40 7.88 -14.24
C ILE A 126 18.35 8.90 -13.11
N SER A 127 17.19 9.49 -12.83
CA SER A 127 17.04 10.42 -11.70
C SER A 127 17.29 9.75 -10.35
N ASN A 128 16.90 8.48 -10.22
CA ASN A 128 17.13 7.71 -9.00
C ASN A 128 18.61 7.31 -8.82
N GLN A 129 19.37 7.06 -9.90
CA GLN A 129 20.81 6.80 -9.81
C GLN A 129 21.65 7.99 -9.34
N LYS A 130 21.28 9.22 -9.72
CA LYS A 130 22.01 10.43 -9.28
C LYS A 130 21.89 10.67 -7.77
N ASN A 131 20.86 10.12 -7.13
CA ASN A 131 20.69 10.19 -5.68
C ASN A 131 21.42 9.04 -4.93
N GLU A 132 21.71 7.91 -5.58
CA GLU A 132 22.41 6.77 -4.96
C GLU A 132 23.95 6.85 -5.09
N SER A 133 24.49 7.63 -6.04
CA SER A 133 25.94 7.69 -6.32
C SER A 133 26.72 8.78 -5.57
N SER A 134 26.07 9.48 -4.63
CA SER A 134 26.72 10.51 -3.79
C SER A 134 26.65 10.17 -2.31
N GLN A 135 27.34 9.12 -1.84
CA GLN A 135 27.93 9.09 -0.49
C GLN A 135 28.81 7.85 -0.22
N SER A 136 30.13 8.03 -0.35
CA SER A 136 31.11 7.21 0.38
C SER A 136 32.39 8.02 0.68
N PHE A 137 32.50 8.43 1.95
CA PHE A 137 33.69 8.57 2.83
C PHE A 137 34.59 9.85 2.92
N VAL A 138 34.59 10.39 4.16
CA VAL A 138 35.71 10.87 5.04
C VAL A 138 36.28 12.30 4.94
N VAL A 139 35.92 13.07 6.00
CA VAL A 139 36.69 14.07 6.80
C VAL A 139 37.30 15.29 6.10
N GLY A 140 36.64 16.44 6.32
CA GLY A 140 37.22 17.77 6.14
C GLY A 140 36.23 18.91 6.46
N LYS A 141 36.22 19.37 7.71
CA LYS A 141 35.48 20.53 8.28
C LYS A 141 35.03 21.64 7.29
N ARG A 142 33.71 21.84 7.15
CA ARG A 142 32.97 23.10 7.48
C ARG A 142 31.50 23.08 6.99
N THR A 143 30.61 22.79 7.93
CA THR A 143 29.24 23.33 8.16
C THR A 143 28.46 23.94 6.99
N VAL A 144 27.54 23.15 6.40
CA VAL A 144 26.12 23.48 6.18
C VAL A 144 25.34 22.16 6.26
N LYS A 145 24.28 22.09 7.11
CA LYS A 145 23.50 20.87 7.41
C LYS A 145 22.47 20.58 6.31
N GLU A 146 22.60 19.46 5.60
CA GLU A 146 21.49 18.80 4.89
C GLU A 146 21.41 17.35 5.41
N GLN A 147 20.40 17.07 6.22
CA GLN A 147 20.12 15.76 6.83
C GLN A 147 19.17 14.98 5.92
N THR A 148 19.69 14.08 5.08
CA THR A 148 18.93 12.94 4.55
C THR A 148 18.91 11.84 5.61
N SER A 149 18.02 11.96 6.59
CA SER A 149 17.89 10.99 7.68
C SER A 149 17.19 9.73 7.20
N VAL A 150 17.91 8.62 7.13
CA VAL A 150 17.31 7.27 7.09
C VAL A 150 16.69 7.04 8.46
N ASN A 151 15.38 6.75 8.50
CA ASN A 151 14.69 6.40 9.75
C ASN A 151 15.37 5.16 10.36
N THR A 152 15.88 5.26 11.59
CA THR A 152 16.39 4.08 12.30
C THR A 152 15.36 3.54 13.29
N PRO A 153 15.43 2.26 13.68
CA PRO A 153 14.58 1.71 14.74
C PRO A 153 14.70 2.48 16.05
N GLU A 154 15.90 2.96 16.39
CA GLU A 154 16.14 3.77 17.60
C GLU A 154 15.47 5.14 17.50
N GLU A 155 15.50 5.79 16.33
CA GLU A 155 14.77 7.03 16.09
C GLU A 155 13.26 6.82 16.20
N ILE A 156 12.73 5.74 15.63
CA ILE A 156 11.32 5.38 15.72
C ILE A 156 10.93 5.10 17.18
N GLU A 157 11.75 4.36 17.93
CA GLU A 157 11.50 4.10 19.34
C GLU A 157 11.46 5.41 20.17
N GLN A 158 12.41 6.31 19.92
CA GLN A 158 12.42 7.64 20.55
C GLN A 158 11.18 8.45 20.17
N ALA A 159 10.78 8.40 18.90
CA ALA A 159 9.59 9.09 18.40
C ALA A 159 8.28 8.52 18.99
N ILE A 160 8.19 7.21 19.19
CA ILE A 160 7.08 6.57 19.91
C ILE A 160 7.05 7.08 21.35
N ARG A 161 8.18 7.10 22.05
CA ARG A 161 8.25 7.58 23.45
C ARG A 161 7.95 9.07 23.58
N GLY A 162 8.37 9.87 22.61
CA GLY A 162 8.19 11.33 22.57
C GLY A 162 6.89 11.82 21.95
N ASP A 163 5.89 10.94 21.75
CA ASP A 163 4.57 11.27 21.20
C ASP A 163 4.61 12.01 19.85
N GLN A 164 5.59 11.67 19.00
CA GLN A 164 5.75 12.27 17.68
C GLN A 164 4.85 11.63 16.61
N PHE A 165 4.31 10.44 16.89
CA PHE A 165 3.32 9.80 16.03
C PHE A 165 1.92 10.30 16.40
N LEU A 166 1.26 10.92 15.43
CA LEU A 166 -0.05 11.52 15.57
C LEU A 166 -1.02 10.89 14.57
N LEU A 167 -2.28 10.79 14.96
CA LEU A 167 -3.35 10.34 14.08
C LEU A 167 -3.95 11.50 13.29
N TYR A 168 -4.07 11.27 11.99
CA TYR A 168 -4.94 12.02 11.10
C TYR A 168 -6.20 11.19 10.86
N TYR A 169 -7.31 11.86 10.59
CA TYR A 169 -8.63 11.24 10.52
C TYR A 169 -9.24 11.50 9.16
N GLN A 170 -9.60 10.43 8.44
CA GLN A 170 -10.32 10.54 7.18
C GLN A 170 -11.78 10.13 7.37
N PRO A 171 -12.75 10.98 6.96
CA PRO A 171 -14.17 10.71 7.22
C PRO A 171 -14.71 9.59 6.34
N LYS A 172 -15.54 8.73 6.93
CA LYS A 172 -16.38 7.73 6.25
C LYS A 172 -17.80 8.27 6.13
N ILE A 173 -18.25 8.57 4.91
CA ILE A 173 -19.58 9.12 4.64
C ILE A 173 -20.58 7.99 4.43
N ASP A 174 -21.68 8.01 5.18
CA ASP A 174 -22.80 7.08 4.97
C ASP A 174 -23.63 7.56 3.78
N PHE A 175 -23.75 6.76 2.73
CA PHE A 175 -24.39 7.17 1.48
C PHE A 175 -25.91 7.29 1.59
N LYS A 176 -26.52 6.64 2.59
CA LYS A 176 -27.96 6.68 2.82
C LYS A 176 -28.38 7.99 3.50
N THR A 177 -27.59 8.44 4.48
CA THR A 177 -27.88 9.62 5.30
C THR A 177 -27.14 10.87 4.81
N GLY A 178 -26.04 10.70 4.10
CA GLY A 178 -25.11 11.77 3.73
C GLY A 178 -24.30 12.33 4.89
N ASN A 179 -24.36 11.71 6.07
CA ASN A 179 -23.63 12.15 7.24
C ASN A 179 -22.30 11.42 7.37
N VAL A 180 -21.39 12.03 8.14
CA VAL A 180 -20.18 11.33 8.60
C VAL A 180 -20.58 10.24 9.59
N SER A 181 -20.25 9.00 9.30
CA SER A 181 -20.53 7.83 10.15
C SER A 181 -19.38 7.48 11.09
N GLY A 182 -18.17 7.89 10.73
CA GLY A 182 -16.96 7.58 11.46
C GLY A 182 -15.73 8.16 10.77
N PHE A 183 -14.56 7.85 11.33
CA PHE A 183 -13.28 8.20 10.73
C PHE A 183 -12.35 7.00 10.71
N GLU A 184 -11.61 6.83 9.63
CA GLU A 184 -10.38 6.03 9.65
C GLU A 184 -9.24 6.85 10.25
N SER A 185 -8.49 6.24 11.15
CA SER A 185 -7.30 6.84 11.75
C SER A 185 -6.03 6.39 11.02
N LEU A 186 -5.26 7.37 10.58
CA LEU A 186 -4.08 7.21 9.75
C LEU A 186 -2.89 7.83 10.45
N VAL A 187 -1.90 7.01 10.77
CA VAL A 187 -0.70 7.47 11.48
C VAL A 187 0.14 8.41 10.61
N ARG A 188 0.68 9.45 11.22
CA ARG A 188 1.67 10.36 10.65
C ARG A 188 2.77 10.56 11.67
N TRP A 189 4.01 10.64 11.21
CA TRP A 189 5.13 10.96 12.08
C TRP A 189 5.47 12.45 11.93
N PHE A 190 5.23 13.21 12.98
CA PHE A 190 5.62 14.62 13.06
C PHE A 190 7.05 14.75 13.58
N HIS A 191 8.01 14.61 12.67
CA HIS A 191 9.43 14.67 13.00
C HIS A 191 9.85 16.12 13.32
N PRO A 192 10.55 16.39 14.43
CA PRO A 192 10.93 17.74 14.85
C PRO A 192 11.71 18.53 13.78
N GLU A 193 12.57 17.85 13.02
CA GLU A 193 13.41 18.48 11.98
C GLU A 193 12.87 18.29 10.55
N ARG A 194 12.10 17.22 10.29
CA ARG A 194 11.71 16.81 8.93
C ARG A 194 10.24 17.08 8.63
N GLY A 195 9.48 17.54 9.63
CA GLY A 195 8.05 17.76 9.50
C GLY A 195 7.28 16.44 9.35
N LEU A 196 6.22 16.48 8.55
CA LEU A 196 5.27 15.39 8.43
C LEU A 196 5.82 14.26 7.53
N ILE A 197 6.00 13.07 8.09
CA ILE A 197 6.44 11.85 7.41
C ILE A 197 5.26 10.86 7.33
N PHE A 198 5.13 10.20 6.19
CA PHE A 198 4.04 9.27 5.87
C PHE A 198 4.38 7.81 6.20
N PRO A 199 3.37 6.95 6.45
CA PRO A 199 3.54 5.54 6.84
C PRO A 199 4.53 4.76 5.97
N ASP A 200 4.49 4.92 4.66
CA ASP A 200 5.35 4.21 3.70
C ASP A 200 6.85 4.35 4.00
N SER A 201 7.25 5.42 4.71
CA SER A 201 8.65 5.68 5.09
C SER A 201 9.09 4.98 6.39
N PHE A 202 8.17 4.49 7.23
CA PHE A 202 8.52 3.93 8.55
C PHE A 202 7.81 2.61 8.91
N ILE A 203 6.68 2.29 8.29
CA ILE A 203 5.99 1.00 8.49
C ILE A 203 6.88 -0.18 8.10
N PRO A 204 7.60 -0.20 6.95
CA PRO A 204 8.48 -1.32 6.59
C PRO A 204 9.58 -1.58 7.62
N ILE A 205 10.04 -0.53 8.31
CA ILE A 205 11.00 -0.68 9.40
C ILE A 205 10.32 -1.33 10.59
N LEU A 206 9.15 -0.83 11.02
CA LEU A 206 8.39 -1.38 12.14
C LEU A 206 8.05 -2.87 11.96
N GLU A 207 7.78 -3.33 10.74
CA GLU A 207 7.51 -4.74 10.44
C GLU A 207 8.68 -5.65 10.82
N SER A 208 9.92 -5.12 10.77
CA SER A 208 11.13 -5.85 11.20
C SER A 208 11.36 -5.82 12.72
N TYR A 209 10.61 -5.00 13.47
CA TYR A 209 10.75 -4.82 14.93
C TYR A 209 9.41 -4.98 15.66
N PRO A 210 8.97 -6.23 15.92
CA PRO A 210 7.63 -6.51 16.46
C PRO A 210 7.28 -5.78 17.76
N SER A 211 8.26 -5.58 18.65
CA SER A 211 8.05 -4.85 19.91
C SER A 211 7.72 -3.37 19.71
N LEU A 212 8.34 -2.72 18.73
CA LEU A 212 8.08 -1.31 18.41
C LEU A 212 6.72 -1.15 17.72
N MET A 213 6.39 -2.05 16.80
CA MET A 213 5.12 -2.04 16.09
C MET A 213 3.93 -2.21 17.04
N ASP A 214 4.05 -3.12 18.01
CA ASP A 214 3.02 -3.35 19.01
C ASP A 214 2.90 -2.16 19.99
N ALA A 215 4.03 -1.61 20.47
CA ALA A 215 4.02 -0.42 21.33
C ALA A 215 3.40 0.81 20.61
N MET A 216 3.67 0.97 19.32
CA MET A 216 3.02 1.99 18.50
C MET A 216 1.51 1.73 18.40
N THR A 217 1.10 0.50 18.07
CA THR A 217 -0.31 0.12 17.94
C THR A 217 -1.10 0.47 19.20
N GLU A 218 -0.58 0.13 20.39
CA GLU A 218 -1.22 0.47 21.67
C GLU A 218 -1.38 1.99 21.87
N LYS A 219 -0.32 2.77 21.59
CA LYS A 219 -0.39 4.23 21.68
C LYS A 219 -1.41 4.83 20.70
N LEU A 220 -1.47 4.33 19.46
CA LEU A 220 -2.41 4.82 18.46
C LEU A 220 -3.86 4.50 18.83
N ILE A 221 -4.15 3.31 19.38
CA ILE A 221 -5.49 2.99 19.88
C ILE A 221 -5.90 3.98 20.99
N LEU A 222 -5.01 4.26 21.95
CA LEU A 222 -5.29 5.23 23.01
C LEU A 222 -5.56 6.65 22.47
N GLN A 223 -4.77 7.10 21.49
CA GLN A 223 -4.98 8.39 20.83
C GLN A 223 -6.34 8.43 20.09
N ALA A 224 -6.69 7.37 19.36
CA ALA A 224 -7.94 7.26 18.62
C ALA A 224 -9.16 7.30 19.55
N LEU A 225 -9.11 6.56 20.67
CA LEU A 225 -10.19 6.53 21.66
C LEU A 225 -10.33 7.86 22.41
N SER A 226 -9.21 8.50 22.75
CA SER A 226 -9.21 9.86 23.32
C SER A 226 -9.93 10.85 22.39
N GLN A 227 -9.59 10.82 21.09
CA GLN A 227 -10.25 11.67 20.10
C GLN A 227 -11.72 11.31 19.89
N CYS A 228 -12.06 10.01 19.86
CA CYS A 228 -13.44 9.56 19.77
C CYS A 228 -14.30 10.06 20.94
N SER A 229 -13.74 10.08 22.16
CA SER A 229 -14.39 10.66 23.35
C SER A 229 -14.67 12.16 23.21
N VAL A 230 -13.79 12.90 22.51
CA VAL A 230 -14.02 14.31 22.17
C VAL A 230 -15.21 14.46 21.21
N TRP A 231 -15.29 13.65 20.16
CA TRP A 231 -16.44 13.67 19.24
C TRP A 231 -17.74 13.31 19.94
N ASN A 232 -17.71 12.29 20.79
CA ASN A 232 -18.88 11.73 21.46
C ASN A 232 -19.65 12.74 22.32
N LYS A 233 -19.00 13.82 22.77
CA LYS A 233 -19.65 14.91 23.54
C LYS A 233 -20.66 15.72 22.71
N GLN A 234 -20.45 15.84 21.40
CA GLN A 234 -21.30 16.65 20.51
C GLN A 234 -21.98 15.81 19.42
N PHE A 235 -21.30 14.75 18.97
CA PHE A 235 -21.72 13.85 17.92
C PHE A 235 -21.65 12.40 18.45
N PRO A 236 -22.63 12.00 19.30
CA PRO A 236 -22.62 10.66 19.88
C PRO A 236 -22.76 9.59 18.79
N GLY A 237 -22.00 8.50 18.93
CA GLY A 237 -22.06 7.36 18.01
C GLY A 237 -21.10 7.42 16.82
N ILE A 238 -20.32 8.49 16.64
CA ILE A 238 -19.22 8.51 15.67
C ILE A 238 -18.19 7.43 16.06
N ALA A 239 -17.90 6.53 15.12
CA ALA A 239 -16.90 5.48 15.29
C ALA A 239 -15.51 5.91 14.80
N VAL A 240 -14.47 5.31 15.36
CA VAL A 240 -13.09 5.42 14.88
C VAL A 240 -12.58 4.05 14.45
N ALA A 241 -12.00 3.98 13.25
CA ALA A 241 -11.33 2.82 12.72
C ALA A 241 -9.81 2.93 12.97
N VAL A 242 -9.18 1.88 13.47
CA VAL A 242 -7.74 1.84 13.78
C VAL A 242 -7.13 0.58 13.18
N ASN A 243 -6.07 0.77 12.41
CA ASN A 243 -5.24 -0.32 11.90
C ASN A 243 -4.47 -1.00 13.04
N VAL A 244 -4.63 -2.32 13.18
CA VAL A 244 -3.99 -3.11 14.24
C VAL A 244 -2.96 -4.07 13.64
N SER A 245 -1.74 -4.01 14.17
CA SER A 245 -0.63 -4.80 13.64
C SER A 245 -0.82 -6.33 13.74
N PRO A 246 -0.17 -7.11 12.84
CA PRO A 246 -0.12 -8.57 12.92
C PRO A 246 0.44 -9.08 14.26
N VAL A 247 1.41 -8.36 14.82
CA VAL A 247 2.04 -8.70 16.11
C VAL A 247 1.02 -8.62 17.24
N SER A 248 0.22 -7.56 17.30
CA SER A 248 -0.83 -7.42 18.30
C SER A 248 -1.92 -8.50 18.12
N MET A 249 -2.20 -8.92 16.88
CA MET A 249 -3.12 -10.04 16.56
C MET A 249 -2.62 -11.44 16.94
N ASN A 250 -1.50 -11.54 17.66
CA ASN A 250 -1.06 -12.76 18.32
C ASN A 250 -1.20 -12.71 19.84
N LYS A 251 -1.66 -11.59 20.41
CA LYS A 251 -1.80 -11.42 21.86
C LYS A 251 -3.22 -11.72 22.32
N LEU A 252 -3.41 -12.86 22.97
CA LEU A 252 -4.73 -13.27 23.49
C LEU A 252 -5.37 -12.32 24.50
N ILE A 253 -4.58 -11.42 25.10
CA ILE A 253 -5.05 -10.39 26.05
C ILE A 253 -5.56 -9.11 25.35
N LEU A 254 -5.29 -8.95 24.05
CA LEU A 254 -5.64 -7.74 23.29
C LEU A 254 -7.13 -7.37 23.40
N PRO A 255 -8.10 -8.30 23.24
CA PRO A 255 -9.52 -7.96 23.32
C PRO A 255 -9.93 -7.36 24.68
N GLU A 256 -9.40 -7.91 25.78
CA GLU A 256 -9.61 -7.40 27.14
C GLU A 256 -8.97 -6.03 27.32
N THR A 257 -7.76 -5.85 26.82
CA THR A 257 -7.03 -4.57 26.89
C THR A 257 -7.78 -3.46 26.15
N ILE A 258 -8.18 -3.71 24.90
CA ILE A 258 -8.94 -2.74 24.10
C ILE A 258 -10.26 -2.37 24.80
N SER A 259 -10.99 -3.34 25.32
CA SER A 259 -12.28 -3.07 25.98
C SER A 259 -12.12 -2.20 27.23
N LYS A 260 -11.09 -2.46 28.05
CA LYS A 260 -10.77 -1.61 29.20
C LYS A 260 -10.39 -0.19 28.77
N MET A 261 -9.66 -0.05 27.66
CA MET A 261 -9.33 1.27 27.11
C MET A 261 -10.60 2.02 26.70
N ILE A 262 -11.49 1.39 25.93
CA ILE A 262 -12.77 1.98 25.51
C ILE A 262 -13.59 2.44 26.73
N GLU A 263 -13.76 1.57 27.73
CA GLU A 263 -14.50 1.87 28.96
C GLU A 263 -13.88 3.06 29.72
N SER A 264 -12.53 3.14 29.78
CA SER A 264 -11.83 4.23 30.46
C SER A 264 -12.09 5.61 29.85
N PHE A 265 -12.45 5.67 28.57
CA PHE A 265 -12.84 6.90 27.85
C PHE A 265 -14.35 7.17 27.85
N GLY A 266 -15.15 6.32 28.52
CA GLY A 266 -16.61 6.44 28.58
C GLY A 266 -17.31 6.19 27.24
N LEU A 267 -16.71 5.37 26.39
CA LEU A 267 -17.20 5.04 25.04
C LEU A 267 -17.92 3.69 25.01
N ASN A 268 -18.73 3.48 23.96
CA ASN A 268 -19.29 2.17 23.67
C ASN A 268 -18.31 1.34 22.82
N ASN A 269 -18.27 0.02 23.02
CA ASN A 269 -17.41 -0.87 22.23
C ASN A 269 -17.64 -0.75 20.72
N SER A 270 -18.88 -0.46 20.29
CA SER A 270 -19.23 -0.28 18.88
C SER A 270 -18.62 0.97 18.24
N GLN A 271 -18.01 1.87 19.02
CA GLN A 271 -17.36 3.09 18.50
C GLN A 271 -15.90 2.87 18.13
N LEU A 272 -15.34 1.69 18.39
CA LEU A 272 -14.06 1.28 17.82
C LEU A 272 -14.29 0.22 16.74
N ILE A 273 -13.65 0.42 15.61
CA ILE A 273 -13.52 -0.57 14.54
C ILE A 273 -12.04 -0.93 14.43
N VAL A 274 -11.71 -2.20 14.55
CA VAL A 274 -10.36 -2.69 14.33
C VAL A 274 -10.21 -3.11 12.87
N GLU A 275 -9.27 -2.48 12.17
CA GLU A 275 -8.94 -2.80 10.78
C GLU A 275 -7.73 -3.72 10.75
N VAL A 276 -7.81 -4.76 9.91
CA VAL A 276 -6.73 -5.71 9.63
C VAL A 276 -6.63 -5.92 8.13
N THR A 277 -5.41 -6.04 7.63
CA THR A 277 -5.18 -6.29 6.21
C THR A 277 -5.42 -7.76 5.86
N GLU A 278 -5.68 -8.04 4.58
CA GLU A 278 -5.83 -9.41 4.09
C GLU A 278 -4.61 -10.30 4.41
N THR A 279 -3.40 -9.81 4.20
CA THR A 279 -2.15 -10.56 4.37
C THR A 279 -1.97 -11.01 5.83
N GLN A 280 -2.36 -10.17 6.78
CA GLN A 280 -2.31 -10.45 8.21
C GLN A 280 -3.15 -11.67 8.62
N LEU A 281 -4.21 -12.00 7.88
CA LEU A 281 -5.08 -13.14 8.17
C LEU A 281 -4.46 -14.49 7.82
N LEU A 282 -3.33 -14.51 7.11
CA LEU A 282 -2.67 -15.72 6.63
C LEU A 282 -1.57 -16.24 7.55
N GLU A 283 -1.04 -15.40 8.46
CA GLU A 283 0.15 -15.75 9.26
C GLU A 283 -0.14 -16.76 10.39
N ASN A 284 -1.26 -16.61 11.12
CA ASN A 284 -1.62 -17.49 12.24
C ASN A 284 -3.13 -17.61 12.46
N ILE A 285 -3.77 -18.43 11.62
CA ILE A 285 -5.24 -18.54 11.53
C ILE A 285 -5.91 -18.82 12.89
N THR A 286 -5.33 -19.66 13.75
CA THR A 286 -5.98 -20.07 15.01
C THR A 286 -5.98 -18.97 16.06
N SER A 287 -4.84 -18.30 16.29
CA SER A 287 -4.77 -17.20 17.28
C SER A 287 -5.56 -15.98 16.81
N THR A 288 -5.44 -15.63 15.52
CA THR A 288 -6.16 -14.51 14.93
C THR A 288 -7.66 -14.73 15.02
N LEU A 289 -8.17 -15.93 14.70
CA LEU A 289 -9.60 -16.22 14.82
C LEU A 289 -10.11 -16.09 16.26
N ASP A 290 -9.36 -16.58 17.26
CA ASP A 290 -9.74 -16.44 18.68
C ASP A 290 -9.83 -14.96 19.07
N ILE A 291 -8.80 -14.17 18.76
CA ILE A 291 -8.74 -12.74 19.08
C ILE A 291 -9.87 -11.97 18.40
N LEU A 292 -10.04 -12.13 17.09
CA LEU A 292 -11.10 -11.47 16.33
C LEU A 292 -12.49 -11.87 16.86
N THR A 293 -12.71 -13.15 17.19
CA THR A 293 -13.97 -13.60 17.78
C THR A 293 -14.25 -12.95 19.13
N ARG A 294 -13.24 -12.86 20.01
CA ARG A 294 -13.37 -12.18 21.30
C ARG A 294 -13.64 -10.69 21.15
N ILE A 295 -12.98 -10.01 20.20
CA ILE A 295 -13.25 -8.60 19.88
C ILE A 295 -14.73 -8.43 19.49
N ARG A 296 -15.27 -9.32 18.65
CA ARG A 296 -16.67 -9.27 18.20
C ARG A 296 -17.69 -9.60 19.29
N ILE A 297 -17.43 -10.59 20.14
CA ILE A 297 -18.29 -10.90 21.30
C ILE A 297 -18.44 -9.68 22.22
N ARG A 298 -17.40 -8.85 22.31
CA ARG A 298 -17.41 -7.60 23.10
C ARG A 298 -18.15 -6.45 22.41
N GLY A 299 -18.60 -6.63 21.16
CA GLY A 299 -19.33 -5.63 20.40
C GLY A 299 -18.46 -4.61 19.68
N ILE A 300 -17.14 -4.85 19.60
CA ILE A 300 -16.21 -4.01 18.84
C ILE A 300 -16.34 -4.36 17.35
N GLY A 301 -16.27 -3.35 16.47
CA GLY A 301 -16.30 -3.57 15.03
C GLY A 301 -15.01 -4.20 14.51
N LEU A 302 -15.11 -5.00 13.46
CA LEU A 302 -13.96 -5.51 12.70
C LEU A 302 -14.12 -5.15 11.24
N SER A 303 -13.06 -4.62 10.63
CA SER A 303 -12.97 -4.39 9.20
C SER A 303 -11.87 -5.22 8.59
N VAL A 304 -12.12 -5.78 7.41
CA VAL A 304 -11.07 -6.26 6.52
C VAL A 304 -10.71 -5.15 5.54
N ASP A 305 -9.42 -4.83 5.46
CA ASP A 305 -8.87 -3.80 4.57
C ASP A 305 -8.32 -4.40 3.27
N ASP A 306 -8.19 -3.57 2.23
CA ASP A 306 -7.60 -3.93 0.93
C ASP A 306 -8.25 -5.13 0.21
N PHE A 307 -9.59 -5.23 0.24
CA PHE A 307 -10.27 -6.37 -0.40
C PHE A 307 -10.00 -6.42 -1.91
N GLY A 308 -9.49 -7.56 -2.39
CA GLY A 308 -9.32 -7.87 -3.82
C GLY A 308 -7.92 -7.61 -4.39
N ILE A 309 -6.98 -7.06 -3.61
CA ILE A 309 -5.57 -6.89 -4.03
C ILE A 309 -4.69 -8.08 -3.58
N GLY A 310 -5.16 -8.85 -2.60
CA GLY A 310 -4.41 -9.91 -1.95
C GLY A 310 -4.90 -11.33 -2.25
N TYR A 311 -4.29 -12.29 -1.55
CA TYR A 311 -4.57 -13.73 -1.68
C TYR A 311 -5.74 -14.20 -0.81
N SER A 312 -6.59 -13.31 -0.28
CA SER A 312 -7.70 -13.78 0.57
C SER A 312 -8.67 -14.61 -0.23
N SER A 313 -8.63 -15.91 0.00
CA SER A 313 -9.73 -16.77 -0.41
C SER A 313 -11.01 -16.29 0.28
N LEU A 314 -12.12 -16.18 -0.46
CA LEU A 314 -13.49 -16.00 0.06
C LEU A 314 -13.77 -16.83 1.33
N LYS A 315 -13.11 -17.98 1.44
CA LYS A 315 -13.11 -18.88 2.60
C LYS A 315 -12.64 -18.23 3.90
N GLN A 316 -11.67 -17.31 3.87
CA GLN A 316 -11.19 -16.61 5.07
C GLN A 316 -12.18 -15.56 5.54
N ILE A 317 -12.67 -14.71 4.63
CA ILE A 317 -13.67 -13.68 4.96
C ILE A 317 -14.93 -14.32 5.54
N HIS A 318 -15.36 -15.46 5.00
CA HIS A 318 -16.49 -16.23 5.56
C HIS A 318 -16.22 -16.79 6.97
N ARG A 319 -14.97 -17.10 7.32
CA ARG A 319 -14.61 -17.69 8.62
C ARG A 319 -14.46 -16.65 9.72
N TYR A 320 -13.94 -15.48 9.39
CA TYR A 320 -13.69 -14.43 10.36
C TYR A 320 -14.94 -13.57 10.61
N PRO A 321 -15.16 -13.12 11.84
CA PRO A 321 -16.40 -12.46 12.22
C PRO A 321 -16.42 -10.95 11.86
N PHE A 322 -16.02 -10.60 10.64
CA PHE A 322 -15.97 -9.21 10.17
C PHE A 322 -17.34 -8.54 10.14
N THR A 323 -17.36 -7.22 10.31
CA THR A 323 -18.54 -6.35 10.16
C THR A 323 -18.47 -5.38 9.02
N GLU A 324 -17.25 -5.09 8.57
CA GLU A 324 -16.98 -4.09 7.55
C GLU A 324 -16.03 -4.70 6.53
N LEU A 325 -16.30 -4.45 5.26
CA LEU A 325 -15.46 -4.83 4.13
C LEU A 325 -15.10 -3.55 3.37
N LYS A 326 -13.80 -3.25 3.25
CA LYS A 326 -13.30 -2.10 2.50
C LYS A 326 -12.87 -2.55 1.10
N ILE A 327 -13.42 -1.90 0.08
CA ILE A 327 -13.04 -2.11 -1.32
C ILE A 327 -11.91 -1.13 -1.64
N ASP A 328 -10.77 -1.68 -2.08
CA ASP A 328 -9.58 -0.89 -2.33
C ASP A 328 -9.76 0.18 -3.42
N ARG A 329 -9.03 1.29 -3.25
CA ARG A 329 -9.00 2.43 -4.18
C ARG A 329 -8.62 2.05 -5.61
N SER A 330 -7.79 1.01 -5.82
CA SER A 330 -7.33 0.62 -7.15
C SER A 330 -8.47 0.13 -8.04
N PHE A 331 -9.53 -0.43 -7.46
CA PHE A 331 -10.76 -0.78 -8.18
C PHE A 331 -11.75 0.38 -8.24
N VAL A 332 -11.98 1.04 -7.10
CA VAL A 332 -13.02 2.09 -6.98
C VAL A 332 -12.72 3.29 -7.88
N SER A 333 -11.46 3.74 -7.92
CA SER A 333 -11.07 4.95 -8.68
C SER A 333 -11.27 4.81 -10.19
N VAL A 334 -11.10 3.60 -10.73
CA VAL A 334 -11.20 3.33 -12.18
C VAL A 334 -12.56 2.75 -12.61
N ALA A 335 -13.42 2.34 -11.66
CA ALA A 335 -14.72 1.74 -11.91
C ALA A 335 -15.65 2.50 -12.89
N PRO A 336 -15.63 3.85 -13.00
CA PRO A 336 -16.43 4.54 -14.03
C PRO A 336 -16.01 4.24 -15.48
N TYR A 337 -14.77 3.82 -15.70
CA TYR A 337 -14.16 3.66 -17.02
C TYR A 337 -13.72 2.23 -17.32
N ASP A 338 -13.57 1.41 -16.28
CA ASP A 338 -13.20 0.01 -16.37
C ASP A 338 -14.35 -0.88 -15.90
N LYS A 339 -14.93 -1.63 -16.85
CA LYS A 339 -16.04 -2.56 -16.57
C LYS A 339 -15.62 -3.66 -15.61
N GLU A 340 -14.39 -4.16 -15.71
CA GLU A 340 -13.91 -5.25 -14.86
C GLU A 340 -13.76 -4.79 -13.41
N ALA A 341 -13.16 -3.62 -13.21
CA ALA A 341 -13.07 -3.02 -11.88
C ALA A 341 -14.47 -2.75 -11.27
N LEU A 342 -15.43 -2.28 -12.09
CA LEU A 342 -16.81 -2.12 -11.65
C LEU A 342 -17.47 -3.45 -11.26
N PHE A 343 -17.25 -4.52 -12.02
CA PHE A 343 -17.74 -5.86 -11.67
C PHE A 343 -17.15 -6.36 -10.35
N ILE A 344 -15.85 -6.13 -10.12
CA ILE A 344 -15.20 -6.47 -8.84
C ILE A 344 -15.85 -5.70 -7.69
N CYS A 345 -16.07 -4.38 -7.86
CA CYS A 345 -16.76 -3.56 -6.86
C CYS A 345 -18.17 -4.09 -6.56
N GLN A 346 -18.97 -4.41 -7.58
CA GLN A 346 -20.32 -4.97 -7.42
C GLN A 346 -20.30 -6.32 -6.70
N ALA A 347 -19.37 -7.21 -7.09
CA ALA A 347 -19.22 -8.51 -6.45
C ALA A 347 -18.83 -8.39 -4.97
N ALA A 348 -17.95 -7.43 -4.64
CA ALA A 348 -17.57 -7.13 -3.27
C ALA A 348 -18.75 -6.59 -2.45
N ILE A 349 -19.56 -5.68 -3.02
CA ILE A 349 -20.79 -5.17 -2.39
C ILE A 349 -21.75 -6.32 -2.09
N ASP A 350 -22.09 -7.13 -3.10
CA ASP A 350 -23.00 -8.26 -2.97
C ASP A 350 -22.51 -9.28 -1.94
N LEU A 351 -21.21 -9.57 -1.93
CA LEU A 351 -20.59 -10.47 -0.97
C LEU A 351 -20.71 -9.95 0.45
N GLY A 352 -20.29 -8.70 0.68
CA GLY A 352 -20.34 -8.06 1.99
C GLY A 352 -21.75 -8.10 2.56
N HIS A 353 -22.75 -7.71 1.77
CA HIS A 353 -24.16 -7.75 2.18
C HIS A 353 -24.67 -9.16 2.47
N LYS A 354 -24.34 -10.16 1.65
CA LYS A 354 -24.73 -11.56 1.88
C LYS A 354 -24.10 -12.15 3.14
N LEU A 355 -22.95 -11.63 3.56
CA LEU A 355 -22.29 -12.00 4.81
C LEU A 355 -22.71 -11.12 6.00
N GLY A 356 -23.63 -10.18 5.81
CA GLY A 356 -24.11 -9.28 6.86
C GLY A 356 -23.11 -8.19 7.26
N MET A 357 -22.20 -7.82 6.35
CA MET A 357 -21.20 -6.77 6.53
C MET A 357 -21.67 -5.46 5.88
N THR A 358 -21.20 -4.35 6.44
CA THR A 358 -21.23 -3.02 5.80
C THR A 358 -20.08 -2.92 4.80
N VAL A 359 -20.31 -2.28 3.65
CA VAL A 359 -19.29 -2.14 2.62
C VAL A 359 -18.86 -0.68 2.47
N VAL A 360 -17.54 -0.45 2.50
CA VAL A 360 -16.92 0.87 2.36
C VAL A 360 -16.14 0.92 1.05
N ALA A 361 -16.40 1.92 0.22
CA ALA A 361 -15.62 2.19 -0.97
C ALA A 361 -14.52 3.22 -0.70
N GLU A 362 -13.27 2.87 -0.96
CA GLU A 362 -12.13 3.78 -0.76
C GLU A 362 -11.69 4.50 -2.03
N GLY A 363 -10.91 5.58 -1.88
CA GLY A 363 -10.36 6.28 -3.03
C GLY A 363 -11.39 7.03 -3.87
N ILE A 364 -12.49 7.49 -3.26
CA ILE A 364 -13.47 8.32 -3.96
C ILE A 364 -12.90 9.72 -4.18
N GLU A 365 -12.43 9.97 -5.40
CA GLU A 365 -11.82 11.26 -5.78
C GLU A 365 -12.77 12.19 -6.56
N THR A 366 -13.90 11.68 -7.05
CA THR A 366 -14.89 12.48 -7.79
C THR A 366 -16.32 12.14 -7.38
N ALA A 367 -17.23 13.10 -7.59
CA ALA A 367 -18.67 12.89 -7.41
C ALA A 367 -19.19 11.72 -8.26
N ILE A 368 -18.63 11.54 -9.46
CA ILE A 368 -19.02 10.47 -10.39
C ILE A 368 -18.75 9.10 -9.76
N VAL A 369 -17.57 8.91 -9.16
CA VAL A 369 -17.21 7.66 -8.47
C VAL A 369 -18.13 7.42 -7.27
N GLY A 370 -18.39 8.45 -6.45
CA GLY A 370 -19.27 8.35 -5.28
C GLY A 370 -20.71 7.97 -5.65
N GLU A 371 -21.29 8.64 -6.65
CA GLU A 371 -22.64 8.33 -7.14
C GLU A 371 -22.72 6.95 -7.79
N LEU A 372 -21.66 6.50 -8.48
CA LEU A 372 -21.59 5.15 -9.04
C LEU A 372 -21.63 4.10 -7.93
N MET A 373 -20.79 4.23 -6.90
CA MET A 373 -20.76 3.29 -5.77
C MET A 373 -22.08 3.27 -5.00
N LYS A 374 -22.65 4.45 -4.74
CA LYS A 374 -23.98 4.59 -4.12
C LYS A 374 -25.08 3.92 -4.95
N LYS A 375 -25.08 4.13 -6.27
CA LYS A 375 -26.04 3.51 -7.20
C LYS A 375 -25.97 1.99 -7.18
N HIS A 376 -24.77 1.43 -7.00
CA HIS A 376 -24.55 -0.01 -6.89
C HIS A 376 -24.79 -0.57 -5.48
N GLY A 377 -25.29 0.24 -4.55
CA GLY A 377 -25.70 -0.22 -3.23
C GLY A 377 -24.58 -0.24 -2.20
N CYS A 378 -23.42 0.37 -2.45
CA CYS A 378 -22.40 0.54 -1.41
C CYS A 378 -22.97 1.34 -0.22
N ASP A 379 -22.54 1.03 1.00
CA ASP A 379 -23.11 1.64 2.22
C ASP A 379 -22.40 2.95 2.58
N LYS A 380 -21.07 2.96 2.48
CA LYS A 380 -20.23 4.09 2.87
C LYS A 380 -19.15 4.39 1.84
N GLY A 381 -18.67 5.63 1.84
CA GLY A 381 -17.57 6.08 0.99
C GLY A 381 -16.51 6.87 1.75
N GLN A 382 -15.25 6.70 1.33
CA GLN A 382 -14.10 7.44 1.83
C GLN A 382 -13.21 7.87 0.66
N GLY A 383 -12.72 9.10 0.69
CA GLY A 383 -11.82 9.60 -0.35
C GLY A 383 -11.70 11.12 -0.38
N TYR A 384 -10.77 11.60 -1.22
CA TYR A 384 -10.41 13.02 -1.29
C TYR A 384 -11.51 13.92 -1.81
N PHE A 385 -12.52 13.37 -2.49
CA PHE A 385 -13.72 14.10 -2.86
C PHE A 385 -14.45 14.65 -1.62
N TYR A 386 -14.47 13.88 -0.52
CA TYR A 386 -15.09 14.28 0.73
C TYR A 386 -14.12 15.06 1.60
N SER A 387 -12.97 14.45 1.88
CA SER A 387 -11.88 15.09 2.59
C SER A 387 -10.59 14.28 2.52
N LYS A 388 -9.47 14.99 2.53
CA LYS A 388 -8.17 14.39 2.85
C LYS A 388 -8.14 14.03 4.35
N PRO A 389 -7.26 13.11 4.77
CA PRO A 389 -6.99 12.91 6.20
C PRO A 389 -6.65 14.24 6.86
N MET A 390 -7.28 14.54 8.00
CA MET A 390 -7.14 15.82 8.69
C MET A 390 -6.66 15.63 10.13
N PRO A 391 -5.94 16.60 10.71
CA PRO A 391 -5.55 16.54 12.12
C PRO A 391 -6.78 16.57 13.05
N ALA A 392 -6.57 16.09 14.28
CA ALA A 392 -7.61 16.00 15.32
C ALA A 392 -8.44 17.27 15.51
N ASP A 393 -7.80 18.43 15.54
CA ASP A 393 -8.42 19.74 15.77
C ASP A 393 -9.35 20.19 14.63
N ALA A 394 -9.13 19.70 13.41
CA ALA A 394 -9.97 19.98 12.25
C ALA A 394 -11.25 19.13 12.19
N THR A 395 -11.32 18.02 12.94
CA THR A 395 -12.42 17.04 12.82
C THR A 395 -13.77 17.54 13.36
N LEU A 396 -13.80 18.25 14.49
CA LEU A 396 -15.05 18.82 15.04
C LEU A 396 -15.64 19.93 14.15
N PRO A 397 -14.83 20.91 13.67
CA PRO A 397 -15.30 21.86 12.66
C PRO A 397 -15.84 21.18 11.41
N PHE A 398 -15.17 20.12 10.94
CA PHE A 398 -15.62 19.34 9.79
C PHE A 398 -16.98 18.68 10.05
N LEU A 399 -17.14 17.94 11.16
CA LEU A 399 -18.42 17.31 11.55
C LEU A 399 -19.57 18.31 11.64
N SER A 400 -19.29 19.54 12.12
CA SER A 400 -20.32 20.57 12.31
C SER A 400 -20.76 21.25 11.00
N SER A 401 -19.89 21.25 9.99
CA SER A 401 -20.09 22.01 8.74
C SER A 401 -20.38 21.14 7.52
N PHE A 402 -20.04 19.85 7.58
CA PHE A 402 -20.18 18.93 6.46
C PHE A 402 -21.64 18.75 6.03
N LYS A 403 -21.87 18.82 4.72
CA LYS A 403 -23.14 18.55 4.06
C LYS A 403 -22.84 17.80 2.76
N PHE A 404 -23.41 16.61 2.59
CA PHE A 404 -23.31 15.81 1.38
C PHE A 404 -24.55 15.99 0.50
#